data_AF-A0A142EP35-F1
#
_entry.id   AF-A0A142EP35-F1
#
_cell.length_a   1.000
_cell.length_b   1.000
_cell.length_c   1.000
_cell.angle_alpha   90.00
_cell.angle_beta   90.00
_cell.angle_gamma   90.00
#
_symmetry.space_group_name_H-M   'P 1'
#
loop_
_entity.id
_entity.type
_entity.pdbx_description
1 polymer ?
#
loop_
_entity_poly.entity_id
_entity_poly.type
_entity_poly.pdbx_seq_one_letter_code
_entity_poly.pdbx_strand_id
1 'polypeptide(L)'
;MYSEKIIQEFVNKLIKEKEGKCLDFKQKITSKSKIAKTISALANTEGGYLVIGISDQKKIIGIDPDEEAFMIESANEEYCTPKASIYMEEVKFLDKVESENPVLIEKTILLVKIEKSILEKIYCKQPNGELKAFHRVNDKTLAY
;
A
#
# COMPACT_ATOMS: atom_id res chain seq x y z
N MET A 1 1.97 21.10 1.45
CA MET A 1 2.41 20.06 2.40
C MET A 1 1.35 19.98 3.48
N TYR A 2 0.63 18.86 3.61
CA TYR A 2 -0.34 18.71 4.71
C TYR A 2 0.43 18.62 6.03
N SER A 3 -0.18 19.06 7.13
CA SER A 3 0.45 18.85 8.45
C SER A 3 0.45 17.36 8.79
N GLU A 4 1.47 16.88 9.48
CA GLU A 4 1.58 15.47 9.92
C GLU A 4 0.30 14.99 10.61
N LYS A 5 -0.32 15.87 11.41
CA LYS A 5 -1.58 15.60 12.10
C LYS A 5 -2.74 15.29 11.15
N ILE A 6 -2.85 16.01 10.02
CA ILE A 6 -3.91 15.75 9.02
C ILE A 6 -3.70 14.39 8.37
N ILE A 7 -2.46 14.02 8.08
CA ILE A 7 -2.12 12.73 7.46
C ILE A 7 -2.40 11.58 8.43
N GLN A 8 -2.03 11.73 9.71
CA GLN A 8 -2.37 10.77 10.76
C GLN A 8 -3.89 10.59 10.91
N GLU A 9 -4.66 11.67 10.93
CA GLU A 9 -6.13 11.61 10.98
C GLU A 9 -6.72 10.92 9.74
N PHE A 10 -6.14 11.16 8.56
CA PHE A 10 -6.54 10.50 7.33
C PHE A 10 -6.28 8.99 7.37
N VAL A 11 -5.08 8.57 7.76
CA VAL A 11 -4.75 7.15 7.96
C VAL A 11 -5.69 6.52 8.99
N ASN A 12 -5.94 7.19 10.13
CA ASN A 12 -6.87 6.69 11.14
C ASN A 12 -8.30 6.48 10.61
N LYS A 13 -8.73 7.25 9.61
CA LYS A 13 -9.99 7.02 8.90
C LYS A 13 -9.89 5.76 8.02
N LEU A 14 -8.84 5.64 7.22
CA LEU A 14 -8.61 4.45 6.38
C LEU A 14 -8.60 3.17 7.21
N ILE A 15 -7.90 3.13 8.35
CA ILE A 15 -7.83 1.94 9.22
C ILE A 15 -9.22 1.47 9.67
N LYS A 16 -10.19 2.38 9.82
CA LYS A 16 -11.57 2.02 10.20
C LYS A 16 -12.33 1.41 9.02
N GLU A 17 -11.97 1.73 7.79
CA GLU A 17 -12.56 1.16 6.57
C GLU A 17 -12.15 -0.30 6.37
N LYS A 18 -12.96 -1.08 5.65
CA LYS A 18 -12.59 -2.44 5.26
C LYS A 18 -11.74 -2.38 3.99
N GLU A 19 -10.90 -3.40 3.78
CA GLU A 19 -10.29 -3.60 2.47
C GLU A 19 -11.36 -3.68 1.39
N GLY A 20 -11.02 -3.23 0.20
CA GLY A 20 -11.96 -3.18 -0.89
C GLY A 20 -11.32 -2.72 -2.18
N LYS A 21 -12.12 -2.05 -3.00
CA LYS A 21 -11.76 -1.69 -4.37
C LYS A 21 -10.58 -0.72 -4.45
N CYS A 22 -10.46 0.16 -3.45
CA CYS A 22 -9.52 1.27 -3.43
C CYS A 22 -8.62 1.27 -2.18
N LEU A 23 -8.66 0.23 -1.35
CA LEU A 23 -7.90 0.15 -0.10
C LEU A 23 -7.42 -1.28 0.13
N ASP A 24 -6.12 -1.43 0.37
CA ASP A 24 -5.46 -2.70 0.67
C ASP A 24 -4.51 -2.51 1.87
N PHE A 25 -4.56 -3.40 2.87
CA PHE A 25 -3.61 -3.38 3.98
C PHE A 25 -2.55 -4.45 3.79
N LYS A 26 -1.32 -4.12 4.20
CA LYS A 26 -0.23 -5.10 4.29
C LYS A 26 0.49 -4.92 5.61
N GLN A 27 0.87 -6.03 6.23
CA GLN A 27 1.79 -6.01 7.36
C GLN A 27 3.19 -5.60 6.91
N LYS A 28 3.66 -6.25 5.83
CA LYS A 28 4.96 -6.03 5.18
C LYS A 28 4.93 -6.53 3.75
N ILE A 29 5.84 -6.06 2.90
CA ILE A 29 5.99 -6.58 1.54
C ILE A 29 6.93 -7.78 1.56
N THR A 30 6.40 -8.93 1.18
CA THR A 30 7.17 -10.18 1.09
C THR A 30 7.59 -10.53 -0.33
N SER A 31 7.07 -9.83 -1.35
CA SER A 31 7.34 -10.15 -2.75
C SER A 31 7.00 -9.00 -3.69
N LYS A 32 7.99 -8.59 -4.50
CA LYS A 32 7.82 -7.59 -5.57
C LYS A 32 6.74 -7.98 -6.58
N SER A 33 6.67 -9.26 -6.97
CA SER A 33 5.67 -9.72 -7.95
C SER A 33 4.24 -9.69 -7.40
N LYS A 34 4.04 -9.96 -6.10
CA LYS A 34 2.72 -9.84 -5.47
C LYS A 34 2.29 -8.38 -5.38
N ILE A 35 3.19 -7.49 -4.96
CA ILE A 35 2.83 -6.07 -4.82
C ILE A 35 2.61 -5.39 -6.18
N ALA A 36 3.36 -5.78 -7.22
CA ALA A 36 3.12 -5.33 -8.59
C ALA A 36 1.70 -5.65 -9.09
N LYS A 37 1.15 -6.83 -8.73
CA LYS A 37 -0.25 -7.18 -9.04
C LYS A 37 -1.23 -6.25 -8.34
N THR A 38 -0.98 -5.93 -7.06
CA THR A 38 -1.80 -4.96 -6.31
C THR A 38 -1.73 -3.57 -6.95
N ILE A 39 -0.54 -3.09 -7.32
CA ILE A 39 -0.34 -1.80 -8.00
C ILE A 39 -1.11 -1.76 -9.32
N SER A 40 -0.92 -2.76 -10.18
CA SER A 40 -1.65 -2.91 -11.45
C SER A 40 -3.17 -2.90 -11.22
N ALA A 41 -3.66 -3.67 -10.25
CA ALA A 41 -5.09 -3.78 -9.96
C ALA A 41 -5.72 -2.47 -9.51
N LEU A 42 -5.05 -1.74 -8.62
CA LEU A 42 -5.53 -0.44 -8.12
C LEU A 42 -5.49 0.61 -9.25
N ALA A 43 -4.36 0.73 -9.95
CA ALA A 43 -4.19 1.69 -11.03
C ALA A 43 -5.19 1.51 -12.18
N ASN A 44 -5.48 0.26 -12.55
CA ASN A 44 -6.45 -0.05 -13.62
C ASN A 44 -7.92 0.12 -13.22
N THR A 45 -8.18 0.41 -11.95
CA THR A 45 -9.53 0.53 -11.42
C THR A 45 -9.88 1.99 -11.13
N GLU A 46 -9.81 2.40 -9.87
CA GLU A 46 -10.12 3.77 -9.42
C GLU A 46 -8.88 4.44 -8.81
N GLY A 47 -7.71 3.79 -8.88
CA GLY A 47 -6.59 4.08 -8.00
C GLY A 47 -6.88 3.57 -6.59
N GLY A 48 -6.20 4.15 -5.61
CA GLY A 48 -6.48 3.89 -4.21
C GLY A 48 -5.27 4.05 -3.30
N TYR A 49 -5.38 3.45 -2.12
CA TYR A 49 -4.37 3.47 -1.09
C TYR A 49 -3.95 2.05 -0.73
N LEU A 50 -2.64 1.89 -0.59
CA LEU A 50 -2.02 0.74 0.01
C LEU A 50 -1.39 1.22 1.32
N VAL A 51 -1.76 0.61 2.44
CA VAL A 51 -1.27 1.01 3.77
C VAL A 51 -0.46 -0.15 4.35
N ILE A 52 0.84 0.10 4.57
CA ILE A 52 1.81 -0.93 5.00
C ILE A 52 2.24 -0.69 6.44
N GLY A 53 2.35 -1.76 7.22
CA GLY A 53 2.64 -1.69 8.66
C GLY A 53 1.40 -1.82 9.53
N ILE A 54 0.35 -2.45 9.01
CA ILE A 54 -0.91 -2.72 9.73
C ILE A 54 -1.19 -4.22 9.74
N SER A 55 -1.48 -4.76 10.93
CA SER A 55 -1.87 -6.16 11.12
C SER A 55 -3.27 -6.47 10.61
N ASP A 56 -3.56 -7.76 10.44
CA ASP A 56 -4.91 -8.23 10.06
C ASP A 56 -5.97 -7.83 11.10
N GLN A 57 -5.53 -7.56 12.34
CA GLN A 57 -6.35 -7.05 13.45
C GLN A 57 -6.43 -5.51 13.46
N LYS A 58 -5.99 -4.84 12.39
CA LYS A 58 -5.97 -3.38 12.23
C LYS A 58 -5.12 -2.65 13.28
N LYS A 59 -4.11 -3.32 13.82
CA LYS A 59 -3.15 -2.69 14.74
C LYS A 59 -1.94 -2.19 13.96
N ILE A 60 -1.47 -1.01 14.31
CA ILE A 60 -0.21 -0.48 13.79
C ILE A 60 0.92 -1.30 14.40
N ILE A 61 1.71 -1.97 13.56
CA ILE A 61 2.82 -2.81 14.01
C ILE A 61 4.17 -2.08 13.96
N GLY A 62 4.30 -1.09 13.07
CA GLY A 62 5.58 -0.45 12.77
C GLY A 62 6.36 -1.22 11.71
N ILE A 63 6.94 -0.51 10.76
CA ILE A 63 7.80 -1.02 9.68
C ILE A 63 9.02 -0.12 9.51
N ASP A 64 10.03 -0.62 8.78
CA ASP A 64 11.06 0.20 8.17
C ASP A 64 10.49 0.80 6.85
N PRO A 65 10.22 2.12 6.80
CA PRO A 65 9.63 2.73 5.61
C PRO A 65 10.57 2.69 4.40
N ASP A 66 11.88 2.76 4.59
CA ASP A 66 12.86 2.79 3.50
C ASP A 66 12.89 1.44 2.77
N GLU A 67 12.88 0.33 3.54
CA GLU A 67 12.82 -1.02 2.99
C GLU A 67 11.53 -1.23 2.18
N GLU A 68 10.39 -0.84 2.75
CA GLU A 68 9.08 -1.04 2.12
C GLU A 68 8.92 -0.14 0.88
N ALA A 69 9.38 1.11 0.92
CA ALA A 69 9.38 2.03 -0.22
C ALA A 69 10.22 1.47 -1.37
N PHE A 70 11.43 1.00 -1.09
CA PHE A 70 12.30 0.37 -2.07
C PHE A 70 11.65 -0.85 -2.75
N MET A 71 10.95 -1.68 -1.97
CA MET A 71 10.24 -2.85 -2.49
C MET A 71 9.11 -2.48 -3.44
N ILE A 72 8.37 -1.39 -3.17
CA ILE A 72 7.27 -0.90 -4.01
C ILE A 72 7.80 -0.28 -5.30
N GLU A 73 8.80 0.60 -5.18
CA GLU A 73 9.42 1.24 -6.33
C GLU A 73 9.97 0.18 -7.27
N SER A 74 10.81 -0.72 -6.75
CA SER A 74 11.37 -1.83 -7.53
C SER A 74 10.28 -2.68 -8.18
N ALA A 75 9.17 -2.96 -7.47
CA ALA A 75 8.07 -3.72 -8.05
C ALA A 75 7.39 -2.99 -9.21
N ASN A 76 7.16 -1.69 -9.07
CA ASN A 76 6.61 -0.85 -10.13
C ASN A 76 7.57 -0.77 -11.33
N GLU A 77 8.87 -0.67 -11.09
CA GLU A 77 9.88 -0.55 -12.16
C GLU A 77 10.13 -1.87 -12.91
N GLU A 78 10.27 -2.97 -12.18
CA GLU A 78 10.66 -4.26 -12.76
C GLU A 78 9.47 -5.03 -13.36
N TYR A 79 8.27 -4.85 -12.79
CA TYR A 79 7.10 -5.66 -13.12
C TYR A 79 5.97 -4.88 -13.78
N CYS A 80 5.85 -3.56 -13.60
CA CYS A 80 4.75 -2.79 -14.19
C CYS A 80 5.12 -2.15 -15.53
N THR A 81 4.25 -2.28 -16.52
CA THR A 81 4.41 -1.68 -17.85
C THR A 81 3.07 -1.15 -18.36
N PRO A 82 2.92 0.16 -18.64
CA PRO A 82 3.84 1.22 -18.21
C PRO A 82 3.94 1.29 -16.67
N LYS A 83 4.91 2.07 -16.14
CA LYS A 83 5.01 2.29 -14.69
C LYS A 83 3.74 3.00 -14.19
N ALA A 84 3.21 2.58 -13.05
CA ALA A 84 2.09 3.27 -12.41
C ALA A 84 2.56 4.58 -11.72
N SER A 85 1.69 5.58 -11.64
CA SER A 85 1.91 6.79 -10.84
C SER A 85 1.68 6.47 -9.36
N ILE A 86 2.73 6.52 -8.56
CA ILE A 86 2.72 6.20 -7.13
C ILE A 86 3.31 7.35 -6.30
N TYR A 87 2.72 7.62 -5.15
CA TYR A 87 3.21 8.58 -4.15
C TYR A 87 3.26 7.90 -2.80
N MET A 88 4.35 8.09 -2.07
CA MET A 88 4.59 7.43 -0.79
C MET A 88 4.80 8.49 0.29
N GLU A 89 4.19 8.27 1.44
CA GLU A 89 4.27 9.15 2.60
C GLU A 89 4.48 8.30 3.85
N GLU A 90 5.50 8.65 4.64
CA GLU A 90 5.74 8.05 5.93
C GLU A 90 4.82 8.66 6.98
N VAL A 91 4.21 7.83 7.82
CA VAL A 91 3.31 8.31 8.87
C VAL A 91 3.69 7.66 10.19
N LYS A 92 4.07 8.50 11.14
CA LYS A 92 4.49 8.09 12.48
C LYS A 92 3.32 8.13 13.46
N PHE A 93 3.23 7.13 14.32
CA PHE A 93 2.25 6.99 15.37
C PHE A 93 2.94 6.71 16.70
N LEU A 94 2.42 7.29 17.78
CA LEU A 94 2.84 6.94 19.14
C LEU A 94 1.84 5.93 19.71
N ASP A 95 2.30 4.71 19.97
CA ASP A 95 1.52 3.66 20.58
C ASP A 95 1.85 3.55 22.08
N LYS A 96 0.82 3.52 22.92
CA LYS A 96 0.99 3.40 24.37
C LYS A 96 0.92 1.94 24.75
N VAL A 97 2.05 1.39 25.19
CA VAL A 97 2.11 0.02 25.71
C VAL A 97 1.80 0.03 27.20
N GLU A 98 0.68 -0.57 27.57
CA GLU A 98 0.31 -0.75 28.97
C GLU A 98 1.17 -1.84 29.61
N SER A 99 1.98 -1.43 30.60
CA SER A 99 2.79 -2.30 31.45
C SER A 99 2.88 -1.67 32.84
N GLU A 100 3.62 -2.28 33.77
CA GLU A 100 3.89 -1.71 35.11
C GLU A 100 4.42 -0.25 35.01
N ASN A 101 5.15 0.06 33.95
CA ASN A 101 5.56 1.43 33.59
C ASN A 101 5.15 1.72 32.13
N PRO A 102 4.07 2.47 31.88
CA PRO A 102 3.62 2.76 30.52
C PRO A 102 4.68 3.50 29.70
N VAL A 103 4.96 3.00 28.49
CA VAL A 103 5.91 3.61 27.54
C VAL A 103 5.20 3.96 26.24
N LEU A 104 5.57 5.09 25.64
CA LEU A 104 5.18 5.45 24.29
C LEU A 104 6.23 4.94 23.32
N ILE A 105 5.80 4.15 22.34
CA ILE A 105 6.65 3.60 21.29
C ILE A 105 6.25 4.25 19.97
N GLU A 106 7.22 4.84 19.27
CA GLU A 106 7.02 5.32 17.90
C GLU A 106 6.94 4.12 16.95
N LYS A 107 5.89 4.10 16.13
CA LYS A 107 5.69 3.14 15.06
C LYS A 107 5.46 3.90 13.76
N THR A 108 6.19 3.50 12.72
CA THR A 108 6.05 4.08 11.39
C THR A 108 5.23 3.16 10.50
N ILE A 109 4.39 3.74 9.66
CA ILE A 109 3.72 3.07 8.54
C ILE A 109 4.05 3.78 7.24
N LEU A 110 3.84 3.11 6.13
CA LEU A 110 4.00 3.68 4.80
C LEU A 110 2.62 3.75 4.12
N LEU A 111 2.18 4.97 3.83
CA LEU A 111 0.98 5.25 3.06
C LEU A 111 1.36 5.41 1.59
N VAL A 112 0.82 4.55 0.73
CA VAL A 112 1.08 4.59 -0.71
C VAL A 112 -0.19 4.90 -1.46
N LYS A 113 -0.21 6.06 -2.14
CA LYS A 113 -1.26 6.45 -3.06
C LYS A 113 -0.90 5.95 -4.46
N ILE A 114 -1.80 5.18 -5.06
CA ILE A 114 -1.69 4.73 -6.46
C ILE A 114 -2.76 5.46 -7.25
N GLU A 115 -2.37 6.19 -8.30
CA GLU A 115 -3.33 6.91 -9.11
C GLU A 115 -3.99 6.01 -10.15
N LYS A 116 -5.23 6.35 -10.50
CA LYS A 116 -5.92 5.71 -11.61
C LYS A 116 -5.17 6.01 -12.90
N SER A 117 -4.84 4.97 -13.66
CA SER A 117 -4.35 5.14 -15.02
C SER A 117 -5.50 5.51 -15.95
N ILE A 118 -5.33 6.61 -16.69
CA ILE A 118 -6.35 7.16 -17.59
C ILE A 118 -6.11 6.72 -19.04
N LEU A 119 -4.83 6.66 -19.45
CA LEU A 119 -4.44 6.47 -20.84
C LEU A 119 -4.31 4.99 -21.21
N GLU A 120 -3.64 4.21 -20.36
CA GLU A 120 -3.29 2.82 -20.66
C GLU A 120 -3.49 1.92 -19.45
N LYS A 121 -3.74 0.62 -19.69
CA LYS A 121 -3.71 -0.36 -18.61
C LYS A 121 -2.27 -0.59 -18.15
N ILE A 122 -2.07 -0.67 -16.85
CA ILE A 122 -0.85 -1.12 -16.20
C ILE A 122 -0.81 -2.65 -16.25
N TYR A 123 0.08 -3.20 -17.06
CA TYR A 123 0.36 -4.64 -17.11
C TYR A 123 1.41 -5.02 -16.07
N CYS A 124 1.26 -6.20 -15.48
CA CYS A 124 2.22 -6.81 -14.57
C CYS A 124 2.89 -8.02 -15.24
N LYS A 125 4.22 -7.98 -15.36
CA LYS A 125 5.04 -9.09 -15.84
C LYS A 125 4.95 -10.27 -14.88
N GLN A 126 4.62 -11.44 -15.42
CA GLN A 126 4.55 -12.69 -14.68
C GLN A 126 5.89 -13.44 -14.75
N PRO A 127 6.13 -14.43 -13.85
CA PRO A 127 7.37 -15.22 -13.87
C PRO A 127 7.66 -15.95 -15.20
N ASN A 128 6.62 -16.30 -15.96
CA ASN A 128 6.73 -16.90 -17.30
C ASN A 128 7.03 -15.88 -18.42
N GLY A 129 7.20 -14.60 -18.07
CA GLY A 129 7.43 -13.50 -19.02
C GLY A 129 6.15 -12.88 -19.60
N GLU A 130 4.98 -13.45 -19.35
CA GLU A 130 3.70 -12.95 -19.85
C GLU A 130 3.30 -11.64 -19.15
N LEU A 131 2.74 -10.70 -19.91
CA LEU A 131 2.18 -9.46 -19.36
C LEU A 131 0.68 -9.64 -19.09
N LYS A 132 0.26 -9.48 -17.84
CA LYS A 132 -1.17 -9.50 -17.46
C LYS A 132 -1.57 -8.22 -16.76
N ALA A 133 -2.63 -7.59 -17.22
CA ALA A 133 -3.25 -6.50 -16.49
C ALA A 133 -4.23 -7.08 -15.45
N PHE A 134 -4.29 -6.44 -14.28
CA PHE A 134 -5.22 -6.80 -13.22
C PHE A 134 -6.18 -5.66 -12.94
N HIS A 135 -7.36 -5.96 -12.39
CA HIS A 135 -8.33 -4.96 -11.90
C HIS A 135 -8.99 -5.45 -10.62
N ARG A 136 -9.67 -4.54 -9.90
CA ARG A 136 -10.37 -4.85 -8.66
C ARG A 136 -11.88 -4.99 -8.90
N VAL A 137 -12.44 -6.09 -8.38
CA VAL A 137 -13.88 -6.28 -8.21
C VAL A 137 -14.13 -6.54 -6.72
N ASN A 138 -14.70 -5.54 -6.04
CA ASN A 138 -14.75 -5.48 -4.57
C ASN A 138 -13.34 -5.57 -3.98
N ASP A 139 -13.09 -6.52 -3.08
CA ASP A 139 -11.79 -6.79 -2.45
C ASP A 139 -10.86 -7.68 -3.31
N LYS A 140 -11.36 -8.26 -4.42
CA LYS A 140 -10.63 -9.25 -5.20
C LYS A 140 -9.87 -8.63 -6.38
N THR A 141 -8.65 -9.13 -6.59
CA THR A 141 -7.84 -8.85 -7.77
C THR A 141 -8.09 -9.91 -8.85
N LEU A 142 -8.56 -9.48 -10.02
CA LEU A 142 -8.85 -10.33 -11.17
C LEU A 142 -7.98 -9.93 -12.36
N ALA A 143 -7.56 -10.92 -13.16
CA ALA A 143 -6.96 -10.64 -14.46
C ALA A 143 -8.05 -10.16 -15.43
N TYR A 144 -7.69 -9.28 -16.37
CA TYR A 144 -8.54 -8.96 -17.52
C TYR A 144 -8.71 -10.16 -18.47
#